data_AF-A0AAV2RBL1-F1
#
_entry.id   AF-A0AAV2RBL1-F1
#
_cell.length_a   1.000
_cell.length_b   1.000
_cell.length_c   1.000
_cell.angle_alpha   90.00
_cell.angle_beta   90.00
_cell.angle_gamma   90.00
#
_symmetry.space_group_name_H-M   'P 1'
#
loop_
_entity.id
_entity.type
_entity.pdbx_description
1 polymer ?
#
loop_
_entity_poly.entity_id
_entity_poly.type
_entity_poly.pdbx_seq_one_letter_code
_entity_poly.pdbx_strand_id
1 'polypeptide(L)'
;MNILHVSNSRYDFYVYVELYFMIVYGEMPFMWQWIGNTLNPYYEGTPLEQCITEDRFIFLTLPNWHFGKDDTGDIMSKENVHQLIERTKDVGPIQLVTADGSFDCQGNPAEQEPMTHPLHLCEVVAGMSVLTKGGSLVVKKFTFFEIASVNLLYLLCCNFEIVTVYKPATSKQGNSEVYVVARNYQGENQKHLEHLMERYGAKSLDKSMFAQSDIPQDFLLQVQECVKKFKGYQVSTIERNLRLYNRMHERDKQYNELLKSKATAMFFKNNYCEPITKDKMLTQGDVNHPRNLLDSDWQKTWSASLIRSGSNKCKLQHVKNYLAMFISELERELVDSEEDPSVFDVSCDSPELDSLELQLRKGKSFEFVESSKFCSEKILRLFCETHRIYRSPNDNIKGNSILSEIAINNSFLKVVENKYPGSKVVQGCSSNPGPKSDCTTLETVIVWLEEGIQLKEGDNLLLVDILLLTRLQYGFLLLISTAFKRIVLYSQHKVSLEDSSDSCAPVLVLEGLRSVSAGEAVVRALHRCGWSPGAGAGGEGGLMQVLSFASLVKDWDILHCLFSYNTKVCLHYSIQMNNYLQYPELS
;
A
#
# COMPACT_ATOMS: atom_id res chain seq x y z
N MET A 1 9.34 -10.22 -26.54
CA MET A 1 8.05 -10.67 -25.94
C MET A 1 7.60 -9.58 -24.98
N ASN A 2 6.36 -9.15 -25.08
CA ASN A 2 5.76 -8.10 -24.29
C ASN A 2 4.71 -8.69 -23.36
N ILE A 3 4.82 -8.34 -22.08
CA ILE A 3 4.01 -8.91 -21.01
C ILE A 3 3.28 -7.78 -20.29
N LEU A 4 2.00 -7.99 -20.03
CA LEU A 4 1.25 -7.17 -19.08
C LEU A 4 0.92 -8.04 -17.87
N HIS A 5 1.03 -7.47 -16.68
CA HIS A 5 0.33 -8.04 -15.54
C HIS A 5 -0.49 -7.02 -14.77
N VAL A 6 -1.65 -7.49 -14.36
CA VAL A 6 -2.72 -6.73 -13.71
C VAL A 6 -3.06 -7.44 -12.40
N SER A 7 -3.15 -6.70 -11.31
CA SER A 7 -3.47 -7.29 -10.00
C SER A 7 -3.79 -6.24 -8.96
N ASN A 8 -4.93 -6.34 -8.27
CA ASN A 8 -5.19 -5.46 -7.13
C ASN A 8 -4.52 -5.92 -5.81
N SER A 9 -3.66 -6.94 -5.80
CA SER A 9 -3.14 -7.47 -4.51
C SER A 9 -1.75 -8.08 -4.46
N ARG A 10 -1.19 -8.57 -5.58
CA ARG A 10 0.10 -9.29 -5.66
C ARG A 10 0.82 -9.15 -6.99
N TYR A 11 2.12 -8.87 -6.93
CA TYR A 11 3.02 -8.74 -8.08
C TYR A 11 4.17 -9.76 -8.10
N ASP A 12 4.11 -10.77 -7.22
CA ASP A 12 5.12 -11.84 -7.12
C ASP A 12 5.36 -12.53 -8.48
N PHE A 13 4.42 -12.46 -9.43
CA PHE A 13 4.52 -13.08 -10.75
C PHE A 13 5.67 -12.55 -11.63
N TYR A 14 6.06 -11.27 -11.52
CA TYR A 14 7.10 -10.68 -12.39
C TYR A 14 8.49 -11.26 -12.14
N VAL A 15 8.78 -11.62 -10.89
CA VAL A 15 10.04 -12.27 -10.53
C VAL A 15 10.18 -13.61 -11.24
N TYR A 16 9.08 -14.28 -11.59
CA TYR A 16 9.11 -15.63 -12.17
C TYR A 16 9.13 -15.65 -13.71
N VAL A 17 8.63 -14.62 -14.41
CA VAL A 17 8.61 -14.64 -15.88
C VAL A 17 10.00 -14.44 -16.47
N GLU A 18 10.77 -13.51 -15.93
CA GLU A 18 12.17 -13.33 -16.34
C GLU A 18 13.04 -14.52 -15.92
N LEU A 19 12.81 -15.03 -14.70
CA LEU A 19 13.42 -16.26 -14.20
C LEU A 19 13.19 -17.41 -15.19
N TYR A 20 11.96 -17.60 -15.68
CA TYR A 20 11.65 -18.66 -16.65
C TYR A 20 12.41 -18.48 -17.99
N PHE A 21 12.47 -17.27 -18.55
CA PHE A 21 13.13 -17.07 -19.84
C PHE A 21 14.66 -17.13 -19.77
N MET A 22 15.29 -16.55 -18.73
CA MET A 22 16.74 -16.67 -18.52
C MET A 22 17.18 -18.12 -18.31
N ILE A 23 16.34 -18.90 -17.63
CA ILE A 23 16.62 -20.29 -17.28
C ILE A 23 16.41 -21.25 -18.45
N VAL A 24 15.31 -21.10 -19.19
CA VAL A 24 14.97 -22.04 -20.28
C VAL A 24 15.87 -21.83 -21.51
N TYR A 25 16.31 -20.60 -21.76
CA TYR A 25 17.04 -20.27 -22.98
C TYR A 25 18.55 -20.01 -22.78
N GLY A 26 19.05 -19.97 -21.53
CA GLY A 26 20.47 -19.79 -21.19
C GLY A 26 21.02 -18.38 -21.45
N GLU A 27 20.43 -17.66 -22.41
CA GLU A 27 20.58 -16.24 -22.72
C GLU A 27 19.20 -15.64 -22.98
N MET A 28 19.04 -14.32 -22.79
CA MET A 28 17.85 -13.60 -23.24
C MET A 28 17.93 -13.42 -24.76
N PRO A 29 17.19 -14.19 -25.58
CA PRO A 29 17.36 -14.15 -27.04
C PRO A 29 16.72 -12.90 -27.67
N PHE A 30 16.02 -12.09 -26.86
CA PHE A 30 15.28 -10.91 -27.29
C PHE A 30 15.20 -9.90 -26.14
N MET A 31 15.18 -8.60 -26.47
CA MET A 31 14.71 -7.59 -25.53
C MET A 31 13.23 -7.88 -25.23
N TRP A 32 12.90 -8.06 -23.95
CA TRP A 32 11.54 -8.17 -23.48
C TRP A 32 11.14 -6.85 -22.83
N GLN A 33 9.88 -6.48 -22.98
CA GLN A 33 9.30 -5.30 -22.33
C GLN A 33 8.11 -5.75 -21.50
N TRP A 34 7.84 -5.03 -20.42
CA TRP A 34 6.71 -5.35 -19.58
C TRP A 34 6.09 -4.10 -18.99
N ILE A 35 4.79 -4.21 -18.72
CA ILE A 35 4.03 -3.18 -18.02
C ILE A 35 3.36 -3.82 -16.82
N GLY A 36 3.48 -3.16 -15.68
CA GLY A 36 2.85 -3.47 -14.41
C GLY A 36 1.65 -2.62 -14.11
N ASN A 37 0.57 -3.23 -13.65
CA ASN A 37 -0.48 -2.54 -12.94
C ASN A 37 -0.78 -3.27 -11.63
N THR A 38 -0.91 -2.48 -10.57
CA THR A 38 -1.41 -2.91 -9.28
C THR A 38 -1.95 -1.72 -8.50
N LEU A 39 -2.62 -1.96 -7.36
CA LEU A 39 -2.92 -0.89 -6.41
C LEU A 39 -1.61 -0.17 -6.05
N ASN A 40 -1.60 1.14 -6.22
CA ASN A 40 -0.41 1.94 -6.03
C ASN A 40 0.01 1.92 -4.55
N PRO A 41 1.19 1.37 -4.19
CA PRO A 41 1.66 1.33 -2.80
C PRO A 41 2.02 2.72 -2.25
N TYR A 42 2.01 3.73 -3.11
CA TYR A 42 2.24 5.13 -2.78
C TYR A 42 0.95 5.95 -2.77
N TYR A 43 -0.22 5.37 -3.05
CA TYR A 43 -1.50 6.05 -2.91
C TYR A 43 -2.02 5.84 -1.48
N GLU A 44 -1.90 6.89 -0.66
CA GLU A 44 -2.11 6.83 0.78
C GLU A 44 -3.57 6.69 1.19
N GLY A 45 -4.52 6.86 0.27
CA GLY A 45 -5.95 6.61 0.50
C GLY A 45 -6.35 5.13 0.42
N THR A 46 -5.43 4.22 0.08
CA THR A 46 -5.70 2.77 0.04
C THR A 46 -5.27 2.11 1.37
N PRO A 47 -6.14 1.34 2.03
CA PRO A 47 -5.79 0.58 3.22
C PRO A 47 -4.71 -0.48 2.96
N LEU A 48 -3.82 -0.67 3.93
CA LEU A 48 -2.73 -1.66 3.86
C LEU A 48 -3.21 -3.12 3.84
N GLU A 49 -4.47 -3.39 4.20
CA GLU A 49 -5.07 -4.72 4.03
C GLU A 49 -5.36 -5.05 2.56
N GLN A 50 -5.45 -4.01 1.71
CA GLN A 50 -5.77 -4.15 0.29
C GLN A 50 -4.52 -4.02 -0.58
N CYS A 51 -3.54 -3.20 -0.17
CA CYS A 51 -2.31 -2.97 -0.91
C CYS A 51 -1.12 -3.73 -0.32
N ILE A 52 -0.11 -4.00 -1.14
CA ILE A 52 1.11 -4.65 -0.69
C ILE A 52 2.03 -3.64 0.00
N THR A 53 2.58 -4.05 1.14
CA THR A 53 3.55 -3.25 1.89
C THR A 53 4.95 -3.31 1.31
N GLU A 54 5.38 -4.45 0.77
CA GLU A 54 6.65 -4.64 0.08
C GLU A 54 6.65 -4.00 -1.32
N ASP A 55 7.42 -2.93 -1.51
CA ASP A 55 7.46 -2.15 -2.76
C ASP A 55 8.84 -2.12 -3.42
N ARG A 56 9.86 -2.82 -2.91
CA ARG A 56 11.24 -2.75 -3.45
C ARG A 56 11.29 -3.04 -4.95
N PHE A 57 10.57 -4.07 -5.39
CA PHE A 57 10.49 -4.41 -6.81
C PHE A 57 9.83 -3.29 -7.61
N ILE A 58 8.70 -2.74 -7.13
CA ILE A 58 8.01 -1.62 -7.77
C ILE A 58 8.92 -0.41 -7.86
N PHE A 59 9.54 -0.02 -6.76
CA PHE A 59 10.41 1.13 -6.67
C PHE A 59 11.57 1.05 -7.68
N LEU A 60 12.27 -0.08 -7.69
CA LEU A 60 13.45 -0.27 -8.56
C LEU A 60 13.09 -0.42 -10.04
N THR A 61 11.81 -0.67 -10.35
CA THR A 61 11.31 -0.82 -11.72
C THR A 61 10.18 0.15 -12.03
N LEU A 62 10.07 1.27 -11.30
CA LEU A 62 8.95 2.22 -11.34
C LEU A 62 8.52 2.66 -12.76
N PRO A 63 9.44 2.87 -13.72
CA PRO A 63 9.07 3.21 -15.11
C PRO A 63 8.19 2.18 -15.84
N ASN A 64 8.19 0.93 -15.39
CA ASN A 64 7.37 -0.15 -15.94
C ASN A 64 5.98 -0.21 -15.29
N TRP A 65 5.73 0.50 -14.19
CA TRP A 65 4.45 0.47 -13.47
C TRP A 65 3.51 1.60 -13.91
N HIS A 66 2.24 1.25 -14.06
CA HIS A 66 1.17 2.14 -14.48
C HIS A 66 0.00 2.05 -13.49
N PHE A 67 -0.21 3.14 -12.75
CA PHE A 67 -1.23 3.27 -11.71
C PHE A 67 -2.55 3.91 -12.19
N GLY A 68 -2.72 4.03 -13.50
CA GLY A 68 -3.94 4.59 -14.10
C GLY A 68 -4.04 6.10 -13.99
N LYS A 69 -5.20 6.63 -14.42
CA LYS A 69 -5.50 8.07 -14.49
C LYS A 69 -5.58 8.71 -13.12
N ASP A 70 -6.11 7.97 -12.16
CA ASP A 70 -6.40 8.49 -10.82
C ASP A 70 -5.31 8.13 -9.80
N ASP A 71 -4.18 7.58 -10.25
CA ASP A 71 -3.02 7.17 -9.44
C ASP A 71 -3.32 6.10 -8.36
N THR A 72 -4.54 5.56 -8.27
CA THR A 72 -4.88 4.52 -7.29
C THR A 72 -4.35 3.15 -7.69
N GLY A 73 -4.18 2.92 -8.98
CA GLY A 73 -3.82 1.63 -9.54
C GLY A 73 -4.97 0.60 -9.58
N ASP A 74 -6.18 0.97 -9.18
CA ASP A 74 -7.33 0.06 -9.17
C ASP A 74 -7.71 -0.34 -10.59
N ILE A 75 -7.47 -1.61 -10.94
CA ILE A 75 -7.79 -2.14 -12.27
C ILE A 75 -9.29 -2.17 -12.53
N MET A 76 -10.14 -2.13 -11.51
CA MET A 76 -11.59 -2.10 -11.67
C MET A 76 -12.12 -0.72 -12.09
N SER A 77 -11.29 0.32 -12.02
CA SER A 77 -11.63 1.65 -12.53
C SER A 77 -11.56 1.69 -14.05
N LYS A 78 -12.66 2.13 -14.68
CA LYS A 78 -12.78 2.21 -16.13
C LYS A 78 -11.80 3.19 -16.74
N GLU A 79 -11.55 4.31 -16.06
CA GLU A 79 -10.58 5.31 -16.48
C GLU A 79 -9.15 4.78 -16.39
N ASN A 80 -8.85 3.98 -15.35
CA ASN A 80 -7.52 3.39 -15.16
C ASN A 80 -7.22 2.32 -16.19
N VAL A 81 -8.17 1.40 -16.47
CA VAL A 81 -7.96 0.37 -17.50
C VAL A 81 -7.79 0.99 -18.89
N HIS A 82 -8.52 2.06 -19.22
CA HIS A 82 -8.33 2.75 -20.48
C HIS A 82 -6.92 3.34 -20.60
N GLN A 83 -6.40 4.00 -19.57
CA GLN A 83 -5.02 4.50 -19.61
C GLN A 83 -3.98 3.37 -19.68
N LEU A 84 -4.23 2.25 -19.00
CA LEU A 84 -3.38 1.07 -19.10
C LEU A 84 -3.35 0.53 -20.54
N ILE A 85 -4.51 0.41 -21.19
CA ILE A 85 -4.61 -0.02 -22.60
C ILE A 85 -3.88 0.97 -23.52
N GLU A 86 -3.97 2.28 -23.29
CA GLU A 86 -3.18 3.24 -24.06
C GLU A 86 -1.68 3.07 -23.83
N ARG A 87 -1.25 2.88 -22.58
CA ARG A 87 0.15 2.65 -22.20
C ARG A 87 0.73 1.39 -22.85
N THR A 88 -0.06 0.34 -23.06
CA THR A 88 0.45 -0.87 -23.74
C THR A 88 0.79 -0.63 -25.22
N LYS A 89 0.27 0.41 -25.85
CA LYS A 89 0.63 0.77 -27.24
C LYS A 89 2.10 1.21 -27.36
N ASP A 90 2.69 1.74 -26.29
CA ASP A 90 4.09 2.18 -26.27
C ASP A 90 5.09 1.02 -26.36
N VAL A 91 4.70 -0.18 -25.89
CA VAL A 91 5.55 -1.39 -25.94
C VAL A 91 5.22 -2.29 -27.14
N GLY A 92 4.05 -2.11 -27.75
CA GLY A 92 3.57 -2.90 -28.89
C GLY A 92 2.75 -4.14 -28.48
N PRO A 93 2.53 -5.10 -29.39
CA PRO A 93 1.59 -6.21 -29.18
C PRO A 93 1.92 -7.04 -27.94
N ILE A 94 0.96 -7.25 -27.04
CA ILE A 94 1.13 -8.04 -25.82
C ILE A 94 0.90 -9.53 -26.12
N GLN A 95 1.88 -10.39 -25.83
CA GLN A 95 1.76 -11.85 -26.06
C GLN A 95 1.32 -12.63 -24.83
N LEU A 96 1.54 -12.08 -23.63
CA LEU A 96 1.16 -12.73 -22.37
C LEU A 96 0.57 -11.70 -21.42
N VAL A 97 -0.60 -12.02 -20.87
CA VAL A 97 -1.18 -11.31 -19.74
C VAL A 97 -1.24 -12.25 -18.54
N THR A 98 -0.84 -11.77 -17.37
CA THR A 98 -1.07 -12.51 -16.12
C THR A 98 -1.85 -11.68 -15.11
N ALA A 99 -2.68 -12.36 -14.32
CA ALA A 99 -3.56 -11.74 -13.34
C ALA A 99 -3.57 -12.53 -12.03
N ASP A 100 -3.24 -11.85 -10.93
CA ASP A 100 -3.11 -12.43 -9.58
C ASP A 100 -3.86 -11.59 -8.52
N GLY A 101 -4.91 -10.88 -8.95
CA GLY A 101 -5.75 -10.09 -8.06
C GLY A 101 -6.58 -10.95 -7.11
N SER A 102 -6.66 -10.48 -5.87
CA SER A 102 -7.52 -11.03 -4.83
C SER A 102 -7.86 -9.96 -3.80
N PHE A 103 -8.80 -10.27 -2.91
CA PHE A 103 -9.10 -9.46 -1.73
C PHE A 103 -8.79 -10.28 -0.48
N ASP A 104 -8.56 -9.61 0.65
CA ASP A 104 -8.48 -10.32 1.93
C ASP A 104 -9.87 -10.83 2.35
N CYS A 105 -10.08 -12.13 2.15
CA CYS A 105 -11.31 -12.82 2.52
C CYS A 105 -11.17 -13.61 3.84
N GLN A 106 -10.14 -13.36 4.67
CA GLN A 106 -9.94 -14.12 5.91
C GLN A 106 -11.11 -14.04 6.89
N GLY A 107 -11.84 -12.92 6.90
CA GLY A 107 -13.04 -12.76 7.73
C GLY A 107 -14.22 -13.64 7.30
N ASN A 108 -14.28 -14.03 6.01
CA ASN A 108 -15.31 -14.91 5.48
C ASN A 108 -14.80 -15.72 4.27
N PRO A 109 -13.99 -16.77 4.50
CA PRO A 109 -13.35 -17.51 3.41
C PRO A 109 -14.35 -18.28 2.54
N ALA A 110 -15.56 -18.55 3.02
CA ALA A 110 -16.62 -19.20 2.26
C ALA A 110 -17.11 -18.32 1.09
N GLU A 111 -17.06 -16.99 1.25
CA GLU A 111 -17.52 -16.01 0.26
C GLU A 111 -16.40 -15.53 -0.69
N GLN A 112 -15.24 -16.18 -0.67
CA GLN A 112 -14.08 -15.77 -1.48
C GLN A 112 -14.41 -15.72 -2.99
N GLU A 113 -15.20 -16.67 -3.49
CA GLU A 113 -15.57 -16.73 -4.90
C GLU A 113 -16.44 -15.53 -5.35
N PRO A 114 -17.60 -15.25 -4.75
CA PRO A 114 -18.40 -14.09 -5.12
C PRO A 114 -17.69 -12.76 -4.83
N MET A 115 -16.90 -12.66 -3.76
CA MET A 115 -16.18 -11.43 -3.41
C MET A 115 -15.09 -11.06 -4.44
N THR A 116 -14.40 -12.05 -5.01
CA THR A 116 -13.30 -11.82 -5.95
C THR A 116 -13.71 -11.83 -7.42
N HIS A 117 -14.90 -12.33 -7.74
CA HIS A 117 -15.39 -12.42 -9.11
C HIS A 117 -15.36 -11.09 -9.89
N PRO A 118 -15.84 -9.94 -9.34
CA PRO A 118 -15.81 -8.66 -10.09
C PRO A 118 -14.40 -8.24 -10.52
N LEU A 119 -13.40 -8.47 -9.65
CA LEU A 119 -11.99 -8.21 -9.95
C LEU A 119 -11.50 -9.13 -11.08
N HIS A 120 -11.73 -10.44 -10.98
CA HIS A 120 -11.30 -11.39 -12.02
C HIS A 120 -11.92 -11.10 -13.37
N LEU A 121 -13.18 -10.66 -13.41
CA LEU A 121 -13.83 -10.24 -14.65
C LEU A 121 -13.12 -9.02 -15.24
N CYS A 122 -12.82 -8.00 -14.43
CA CYS A 122 -12.10 -6.81 -14.87
C CYS A 122 -10.70 -7.18 -15.41
N GLU A 123 -9.95 -8.04 -14.71
CA GLU A 123 -8.63 -8.51 -15.15
C GLU A 123 -8.69 -9.28 -16.48
N VAL A 124 -9.68 -10.16 -16.65
CA VAL A 124 -9.90 -10.91 -17.90
C VAL A 124 -10.24 -9.98 -19.06
N VAL A 125 -11.14 -9.01 -18.83
CA VAL A 125 -11.55 -8.02 -19.86
C VAL A 125 -10.38 -7.11 -20.22
N ALA A 126 -9.63 -6.61 -19.23
CA ALA A 126 -8.42 -5.81 -19.45
C ALA A 126 -7.38 -6.61 -20.27
N GLY A 127 -7.14 -7.87 -19.90
CA GLY A 127 -6.21 -8.75 -20.59
C GLY A 127 -6.59 -9.01 -22.05
N MET A 128 -7.85 -9.38 -22.31
CA MET A 128 -8.34 -9.57 -23.69
C MET A 128 -8.31 -8.28 -24.52
N SER A 129 -8.37 -7.10 -23.89
CA SER A 129 -8.32 -5.80 -24.58
C SER A 129 -6.93 -5.43 -25.10
N VAL A 130 -5.87 -6.06 -24.61
CA VAL A 130 -4.49 -5.78 -25.02
C VAL A 130 -3.81 -6.97 -25.71
N LEU A 131 -4.32 -8.18 -25.52
CA LEU A 131 -3.71 -9.39 -26.06
C LEU A 131 -3.74 -9.42 -27.58
N THR A 132 -2.60 -9.77 -28.17
CA THR A 132 -2.50 -10.06 -29.60
C THR A 132 -3.06 -11.44 -29.93
N LYS A 133 -3.47 -11.66 -31.20
CA LYS A 133 -3.90 -12.99 -31.67
C LYS A 133 -2.78 -14.01 -31.46
N GLY A 134 -3.12 -15.19 -30.93
CA GLY A 134 -2.17 -16.21 -30.51
C GLY A 134 -1.57 -16.00 -29.11
N GLY A 135 -1.87 -14.87 -28.45
CA GLY A 135 -1.42 -14.58 -27.09
C GLY A 135 -2.05 -15.50 -26.03
N SER A 136 -1.52 -15.43 -24.81
CA SER A 136 -1.98 -16.25 -23.67
C SER A 136 -2.35 -15.40 -22.46
N LEU A 137 -3.28 -15.90 -21.66
CA LEU A 137 -3.77 -15.29 -20.43
C LEU A 137 -3.67 -16.30 -19.28
N VAL A 138 -3.08 -15.89 -18.17
CA VAL A 138 -3.02 -16.69 -16.93
C VAL A 138 -3.72 -15.92 -15.81
N VAL A 139 -4.82 -16.46 -15.28
CA VAL A 139 -5.61 -15.78 -14.24
C VAL A 139 -5.73 -16.66 -13.02
N LYS A 140 -5.39 -16.12 -11.86
CA LYS A 140 -5.69 -16.75 -10.58
C LYS A 140 -7.19 -16.81 -10.35
N LYS A 141 -7.63 -17.97 -9.90
CA LYS A 141 -9.00 -18.27 -9.49
C LYS A 141 -9.01 -19.03 -8.17
N PHE A 142 -10.21 -19.18 -7.63
CA PHE A 142 -10.44 -20.01 -6.45
C PHE A 142 -11.33 -21.20 -6.85
N THR A 143 -12.59 -21.17 -6.45
CA THR A 143 -13.58 -22.19 -6.82
C THR A 143 -14.37 -21.78 -8.06
N PHE A 144 -15.15 -22.73 -8.58
CA PHE A 144 -16.09 -22.54 -9.70
C PHE A 144 -17.47 -23.09 -9.30
N PHE A 145 -17.93 -22.75 -8.10
CA PHE A 145 -19.25 -23.16 -7.61
C PHE A 145 -20.34 -22.21 -8.09
N GLU A 146 -19.99 -20.95 -8.32
CA GLU A 146 -20.93 -19.88 -8.66
C GLU A 146 -21.08 -19.73 -10.18
N ILE A 147 -22.31 -19.41 -10.61
CA ILE A 147 -22.64 -19.19 -12.03
C ILE A 147 -21.75 -18.12 -12.67
N ALA A 148 -21.36 -17.11 -11.89
CA ALA A 148 -20.50 -16.04 -12.34
C ALA A 148 -19.11 -16.57 -12.76
N SER A 149 -18.52 -17.46 -11.97
CA SER A 149 -17.23 -18.09 -12.30
C SER A 149 -17.32 -19.07 -13.47
N VAL A 150 -18.42 -19.82 -13.56
CA VAL A 150 -18.68 -20.74 -14.70
C VAL A 150 -18.81 -19.94 -16.00
N ASN A 151 -19.56 -18.83 -15.98
CA ASN A 151 -19.70 -17.93 -17.11
C ASN A 151 -18.35 -17.33 -17.54
N LEU A 152 -17.52 -16.90 -16.59
CA LEU A 152 -16.20 -16.36 -16.92
C LEU A 152 -15.30 -17.42 -17.55
N LEU A 153 -15.34 -18.66 -17.06
CA LEU A 153 -14.59 -19.77 -17.65
C LEU A 153 -15.10 -20.10 -19.07
N TYR A 154 -16.42 -20.06 -19.28
CA TYR A 154 -17.01 -20.26 -20.59
C TYR A 154 -16.63 -19.15 -21.57
N LEU A 155 -16.65 -17.89 -21.14
CA LEU A 155 -16.18 -16.75 -21.92
C LEU A 155 -14.72 -16.96 -22.40
N LEU A 156 -13.85 -17.48 -21.53
CA LEU A 156 -12.48 -17.82 -21.93
C LEU A 156 -12.46 -18.93 -22.98
N CYS A 157 -13.25 -20.00 -22.83
CA CYS A 157 -13.37 -21.05 -23.84
C CYS A 157 -13.88 -20.56 -25.19
N CYS A 158 -14.72 -19.50 -25.21
CA CYS A 158 -15.21 -18.90 -26.46
C CYS A 158 -14.15 -18.04 -27.18
N ASN A 159 -13.08 -17.61 -26.49
CA ASN A 159 -12.11 -16.64 -27.02
C ASN A 159 -10.68 -17.20 -27.14
N PHE A 160 -10.41 -18.37 -26.59
CA PHE A 160 -9.11 -19.03 -26.60
C PHE A 160 -9.26 -20.46 -27.12
N GLU A 161 -8.25 -20.94 -27.83
CA GLU A 161 -8.28 -22.31 -28.38
C GLU A 161 -8.20 -23.37 -27.29
N ILE A 162 -7.40 -23.12 -26.24
CA ILE A 162 -7.19 -24.08 -25.15
C ILE A 162 -7.27 -23.38 -23.81
N VAL A 163 -8.17 -23.83 -22.95
CA VAL A 163 -8.30 -23.38 -21.56
C VAL A 163 -8.03 -24.55 -20.62
N THR A 164 -7.18 -24.36 -19.62
CA THR A 164 -6.82 -25.39 -18.64
C THR A 164 -6.86 -24.81 -17.24
N VAL A 165 -7.43 -25.55 -16.29
CA VAL A 165 -7.39 -25.20 -14.86
C VAL A 165 -6.26 -25.99 -14.18
N TYR A 166 -5.35 -25.29 -13.51
CA TYR A 166 -4.14 -25.86 -12.95
C TYR A 166 -3.94 -25.42 -11.49
N LYS A 167 -3.65 -26.35 -10.59
CA LYS A 167 -3.22 -26.05 -9.21
C LYS A 167 -1.72 -26.36 -9.08
N PRO A 168 -0.83 -25.35 -9.13
CA PRO A 168 0.60 -25.58 -9.03
C PRO A 168 0.97 -26.11 -7.63
N ALA A 169 2.01 -26.94 -7.54
CA ALA A 169 2.48 -27.50 -6.28
C ALA A 169 3.01 -26.43 -5.30
N THR A 170 3.37 -25.25 -5.82
CA THR A 170 3.78 -24.07 -5.04
C THR A 170 2.60 -23.31 -4.42
N SER A 171 1.36 -23.57 -4.86
CA SER A 171 0.17 -23.05 -4.19
C SER A 171 -0.20 -23.93 -3.00
N LYS A 172 -0.58 -23.30 -1.87
CA LYS A 172 -0.87 -24.02 -0.62
C LYS A 172 -1.97 -25.06 -0.85
N GLN A 173 -1.69 -26.33 -0.54
CA GLN A 173 -2.60 -27.44 -0.84
C GLN A 173 -4.00 -27.31 -0.20
N GLY A 174 -4.08 -26.68 0.99
CA GLY A 174 -5.34 -26.50 1.71
C GLY A 174 -6.17 -25.28 1.30
N ASN A 175 -5.67 -24.42 0.40
CA ASN A 175 -6.43 -23.27 -0.10
C ASN A 175 -7.22 -23.63 -1.37
N SER A 176 -8.15 -22.74 -1.73
CA SER A 176 -8.96 -22.87 -2.94
C SER A 176 -8.25 -22.38 -4.21
N GLU A 177 -7.03 -21.84 -4.10
CA GLU A 177 -6.35 -21.18 -5.22
C GLU A 177 -6.00 -22.18 -6.35
N VAL A 178 -6.33 -21.79 -7.57
CA VAL A 178 -6.03 -22.44 -8.85
C VAL A 178 -5.72 -21.36 -9.89
N TYR A 179 -5.21 -21.74 -11.05
CA TYR A 179 -4.91 -20.84 -12.16
C TYR A 179 -5.62 -21.33 -13.41
N VAL A 180 -6.31 -20.42 -14.10
CA VAL A 180 -6.84 -20.66 -15.43
C VAL A 180 -5.79 -20.20 -16.44
N VAL A 181 -5.31 -21.14 -17.25
CA VAL A 181 -4.34 -20.91 -18.33
C VAL A 181 -5.07 -21.00 -19.65
N ALA A 182 -5.31 -19.85 -20.29
CA ALA A 182 -5.97 -19.72 -21.57
C ALA A 182 -4.93 -19.38 -22.66
N ARG A 183 -4.88 -20.19 -23.73
CA ARG A 183 -3.84 -20.14 -24.76
C ARG A 183 -4.43 -19.94 -26.15
N ASN A 184 -3.66 -19.30 -27.03
CA ASN A 184 -4.02 -18.98 -28.40
C ASN A 184 -5.30 -18.14 -28.48
N TYR A 185 -5.21 -16.89 -28.01
CA TYR A 185 -6.29 -15.91 -28.12
C TYR A 185 -6.71 -15.70 -29.58
N GLN A 186 -8.01 -15.78 -29.87
CA GLN A 186 -8.51 -15.72 -31.25
C GLN A 186 -8.69 -14.27 -31.75
N GLY A 187 -9.09 -13.35 -30.88
CA GLY A 187 -9.25 -11.92 -31.20
C GLY A 187 -10.43 -11.59 -32.14
N GLU A 188 -11.39 -12.50 -32.34
CA GLU A 188 -12.44 -12.36 -33.36
C GLU A 188 -13.73 -11.70 -32.82
N ASN A 189 -13.85 -11.53 -31.51
CA ASN A 189 -15.07 -11.11 -30.82
C ASN A 189 -15.03 -9.67 -30.28
N GLN A 190 -14.46 -8.73 -31.04
CA GLN A 190 -14.24 -7.35 -30.56
C GLN A 190 -15.51 -6.66 -30.06
N LYS A 191 -16.65 -6.85 -30.73
CA LYS A 191 -17.94 -6.27 -30.33
C LYS A 191 -18.42 -6.75 -28.95
N HIS A 192 -18.16 -8.00 -28.60
CA HIS A 192 -18.50 -8.53 -27.28
C HIS A 192 -17.61 -7.91 -26.20
N LEU A 193 -16.34 -7.70 -26.50
CA LEU A 193 -15.39 -7.05 -25.61
C LEU A 193 -15.75 -5.58 -25.35
N GLU A 194 -16.20 -4.86 -26.39
CA GLU A 194 -16.74 -3.50 -26.26
C GLU A 194 -17.93 -3.47 -25.30
N HIS A 195 -18.87 -4.41 -25.42
CA HIS A 195 -20.02 -4.50 -24.51
C HIS A 195 -19.62 -4.84 -23.06
N LEU A 196 -18.63 -5.71 -22.87
CA LEU A 196 -18.08 -5.98 -21.54
C LEU A 196 -17.40 -4.72 -20.96
N MET A 197 -16.72 -3.93 -21.79
CA MET A 197 -16.12 -2.66 -21.40
C MET A 197 -17.15 -1.59 -21.02
N GLU A 198 -18.36 -1.63 -21.60
CA GLU A 198 -19.47 -0.77 -21.17
C GLU A 198 -19.88 -1.01 -19.71
N ARG A 199 -19.80 -2.26 -19.25
CA ARG A 199 -20.16 -2.70 -17.89
C ARG A 199 -18.95 -2.86 -16.95
N TYR A 200 -17.77 -2.44 -17.39
CA TYR A 200 -16.52 -2.58 -16.64
C TYR A 200 -16.60 -1.92 -15.25
N GLY A 201 -16.10 -2.60 -14.23
CA GLY A 201 -16.10 -2.09 -12.85
C GLY A 201 -17.46 -2.14 -12.12
N ALA A 202 -18.51 -2.69 -12.74
CA ALA A 202 -19.80 -2.84 -12.07
C ALA A 202 -19.70 -3.77 -10.85
N LYS A 203 -20.19 -3.29 -9.68
CA LYS A 203 -20.14 -4.02 -8.41
C LYS A 203 -21.06 -5.24 -8.36
N SER A 204 -22.14 -5.23 -9.13
CA SER A 204 -23.09 -6.33 -9.27
C SER A 204 -23.39 -6.51 -10.75
N LEU A 205 -23.38 -7.77 -11.20
CA LEU A 205 -24.02 -8.16 -12.44
C LEU A 205 -25.37 -8.75 -12.08
N ASP A 206 -26.43 -7.96 -12.21
CA ASP A 206 -27.80 -8.38 -11.87
C ASP A 206 -28.33 -9.51 -12.77
N LYS A 207 -27.56 -9.89 -13.81
CA LYS A 207 -27.90 -10.93 -14.79
C LYS A 207 -26.69 -11.79 -15.12
N SER A 208 -26.96 -13.08 -15.39
CA SER A 208 -25.98 -14.00 -15.97
C SER A 208 -25.43 -13.46 -17.29
N MET A 209 -24.14 -13.70 -17.58
CA MET A 209 -23.50 -13.28 -18.82
C MET A 209 -24.02 -14.06 -20.04
N PHE A 210 -24.38 -15.32 -19.83
CA PHE A 210 -24.92 -16.21 -20.87
C PHE A 210 -26.29 -16.75 -20.45
N ALA A 211 -27.15 -17.02 -21.43
CA ALA A 211 -28.33 -17.83 -21.18
C ALA A 211 -27.91 -19.28 -20.91
N GLN A 212 -28.67 -19.99 -20.08
CA GLN A 212 -28.36 -21.39 -19.76
C GLN A 212 -28.34 -22.28 -21.02
N SER A 213 -29.17 -21.98 -22.01
CA SER A 213 -29.21 -22.69 -23.30
C SER A 213 -27.93 -22.55 -24.12
N ASP A 214 -27.16 -21.48 -23.88
CA ASP A 214 -25.98 -21.15 -24.67
C ASP A 214 -24.71 -21.81 -24.12
N ILE A 215 -24.79 -22.42 -22.93
CA ILE A 215 -23.69 -23.11 -22.27
C ILE A 215 -23.79 -24.62 -22.56
N PRO A 216 -22.84 -25.21 -23.29
CA PRO A 216 -22.89 -26.63 -23.64
C PRO A 216 -22.86 -27.54 -22.42
N GLN A 217 -23.66 -28.61 -22.46
CA GLN A 217 -23.75 -29.58 -21.37
C GLN A 217 -22.40 -30.28 -21.11
N ASP A 218 -21.64 -30.60 -22.15
CA ASP A 218 -20.33 -31.24 -22.02
C ASP A 218 -19.31 -30.34 -21.34
N PHE A 219 -19.38 -29.02 -21.56
CA PHE A 219 -18.57 -28.05 -20.82
C PHE A 219 -18.94 -28.05 -19.33
N LEU A 220 -20.23 -28.03 -19.00
CA LEU A 220 -20.70 -28.09 -17.61
C LEU A 220 -20.24 -29.36 -16.90
N LEU A 221 -20.24 -30.51 -17.58
CA LEU A 221 -19.73 -31.77 -17.04
C LEU A 221 -18.24 -31.67 -16.72
N GLN A 222 -17.42 -31.10 -17.61
CA GLN A 222 -15.99 -30.87 -17.37
C GLN A 222 -15.74 -29.94 -16.18
N VAL A 223 -16.54 -28.89 -16.04
CA VAL A 223 -16.47 -27.98 -14.88
C VAL A 223 -16.78 -28.74 -13.58
N GLN A 224 -17.81 -29.59 -13.57
CA GLN A 224 -18.14 -30.40 -12.40
C GLN A 224 -17.01 -31.38 -12.03
N GLU A 225 -16.37 -32.02 -13.01
CA GLU A 225 -15.23 -32.90 -12.78
C GLU A 225 -14.02 -32.14 -12.22
N CYS A 226 -13.71 -30.98 -12.81
CA CYS A 226 -12.67 -30.06 -12.35
C CYS A 226 -12.88 -29.67 -10.88
N VAL A 227 -14.09 -29.23 -10.54
CA VAL A 227 -14.48 -28.81 -9.20
C VAL A 227 -14.39 -29.97 -8.20
N LYS A 228 -14.92 -31.15 -8.55
CA LYS A 228 -14.82 -32.35 -7.69
C LYS A 228 -13.37 -32.72 -7.39
N LYS A 229 -12.50 -32.65 -8.39
CA LYS A 229 -11.07 -32.95 -8.25
C LYS A 229 -10.37 -32.00 -7.27
N PHE A 230 -10.46 -30.68 -7.49
CA PHE A 230 -9.76 -29.72 -6.63
C PHE A 230 -10.34 -29.64 -5.22
N LYS A 231 -11.67 -29.75 -5.08
CA LYS A 231 -12.33 -29.91 -3.78
C LYS A 231 -11.78 -31.14 -3.04
N GLY A 232 -11.62 -32.27 -3.73
CA GLY A 232 -11.07 -33.49 -3.13
C GLY A 232 -9.67 -33.30 -2.56
N TYR A 233 -8.79 -32.62 -3.30
CA TYR A 233 -7.43 -32.29 -2.84
C TYR A 233 -7.44 -31.39 -1.60
N GLN A 234 -8.30 -30.36 -1.61
CA GLN A 234 -8.44 -29.43 -0.50
C GLN A 234 -8.94 -30.12 0.77
N VAL A 235 -10.05 -30.89 0.67
CA VAL A 235 -10.64 -31.61 1.81
C VAL A 235 -9.62 -32.57 2.42
N SER A 236 -8.95 -33.39 1.60
CA SER A 236 -7.95 -34.35 2.08
C SER A 236 -6.80 -33.66 2.83
N THR A 237 -6.36 -32.49 2.33
CA THR A 237 -5.30 -31.70 2.97
C THR A 237 -5.76 -31.11 4.30
N ILE A 238 -6.96 -30.51 4.35
CA ILE A 238 -7.51 -29.93 5.57
C ILE A 238 -7.70 -31.00 6.64
N GLU A 239 -8.28 -32.15 6.29
CA GLU A 239 -8.45 -33.28 7.21
C GLU A 239 -7.12 -33.83 7.72
N ARG A 240 -6.08 -33.89 6.87
CA ARG A 240 -4.72 -34.25 7.29
C ARG A 240 -4.17 -33.22 8.29
N ASN A 241 -4.29 -31.94 7.99
CA ASN A 241 -3.79 -30.87 8.85
C ASN A 241 -4.47 -30.88 10.21
N LEU A 242 -5.80 -31.06 10.27
CA LEU A 242 -6.56 -31.19 11.52
C LEU A 242 -6.11 -32.41 12.35
N ARG A 243 -5.87 -33.55 11.70
CA ARG A 243 -5.34 -34.75 12.37
C ARG A 243 -3.96 -34.50 13.00
N LEU A 244 -3.06 -33.88 12.23
CA LEU A 244 -1.69 -33.61 12.69
C LEU A 244 -1.61 -32.46 13.70
N TYR A 245 -2.52 -31.49 13.66
CA TYR A 245 -2.54 -30.35 14.56
C TYR A 245 -2.67 -30.79 16.04
N ASN A 246 -3.54 -31.76 16.31
CA ASN A 246 -3.74 -32.27 17.67
C ASN A 246 -2.54 -33.08 18.17
N ARG A 247 -1.93 -33.91 17.30
CA ARG A 247 -0.75 -34.73 17.62
C ARG A 247 0.10 -34.96 16.37
N MET A 248 1.21 -34.23 16.25
CA MET A 248 2.22 -34.47 15.22
C MET A 248 3.39 -35.26 15.82
N HIS A 249 3.56 -36.52 15.40
CA HIS A 249 4.68 -37.34 15.85
C HIS A 249 5.96 -37.00 15.09
N GLU A 250 7.12 -37.36 15.66
CA GLU A 250 8.42 -37.11 15.03
C GLU A 250 8.54 -37.77 13.64
N ARG A 251 7.92 -38.95 13.47
CA ARG A 251 7.82 -39.61 12.16
C ARG A 251 7.05 -38.77 11.13
N ASP A 252 6.00 -38.06 11.54
CA ASP A 252 5.22 -37.21 10.64
C ASP A 252 6.04 -36.00 10.18
N LYS A 253 6.85 -35.41 11.08
CA LYS A 253 7.78 -34.33 10.74
C LYS A 253 8.84 -34.81 9.75
N GLN A 254 9.50 -35.94 10.03
CA GLN A 254 10.49 -36.54 9.14
C GLN A 254 9.90 -36.85 7.76
N TYR A 255 8.67 -37.38 7.72
CA TYR A 255 7.97 -37.65 6.48
C TYR A 255 7.65 -36.36 5.70
N ASN A 256 7.20 -35.30 6.38
CA ASN A 256 6.95 -34.01 5.75
C ASN A 256 8.23 -33.40 5.15
N GLU A 257 9.36 -33.45 5.86
CA GLU A 257 10.65 -32.98 5.36
C GLU A 257 11.13 -33.79 4.16
N LEU A 258 10.96 -35.11 4.17
CA LEU A 258 11.26 -35.97 3.02
C LEU A 258 10.41 -35.60 1.80
N LEU A 259 9.10 -35.35 1.99
CA LEU A 259 8.21 -34.94 0.91
C LEU A 259 8.62 -33.58 0.33
N LYS A 260 8.95 -32.60 1.18
CA LYS A 260 9.46 -31.29 0.74
C LYS A 260 10.73 -31.45 -0.09
N SER A 261 11.71 -32.20 0.42
CA SER A 261 12.97 -32.45 -0.28
C SER A 261 12.76 -33.11 -1.65
N LYS A 262 11.92 -34.16 -1.73
CA LYS A 262 11.59 -34.81 -3.00
C LYS A 262 10.86 -33.89 -3.96
N ALA A 263 9.89 -33.12 -3.48
CA ALA A 263 9.13 -32.18 -4.31
C ALA A 263 10.06 -31.09 -4.88
N THR A 264 10.95 -30.52 -4.06
CA THR A 264 11.94 -29.54 -4.47
C THR A 264 12.89 -30.13 -5.53
N ALA A 265 13.42 -31.33 -5.31
CA ALA A 265 14.29 -31.99 -6.28
C ALA A 265 13.57 -32.26 -7.62
N MET A 266 12.31 -32.72 -7.58
CA MET A 266 11.49 -32.91 -8.78
C MET A 266 11.23 -31.58 -9.50
N PHE A 267 10.95 -30.50 -8.77
CA PHE A 267 10.72 -29.19 -9.35
C PHE A 267 11.93 -28.71 -10.15
N PHE A 268 13.13 -28.72 -9.55
CA PHE A 268 14.36 -28.29 -10.23
C PHE A 268 14.73 -29.21 -11.39
N LYS A 269 14.54 -30.53 -11.24
CA LYS A 269 14.77 -31.50 -12.33
C LYS A 269 13.87 -31.27 -13.54
N ASN A 270 12.60 -30.90 -13.31
CA ASN A 270 11.61 -30.81 -14.38
C ASN A 270 11.49 -29.42 -15.01
N ASN A 271 11.87 -28.37 -14.29
CA ASN A 271 11.69 -26.98 -14.73
C ASN A 271 13.02 -26.28 -15.05
N TYR A 272 14.14 -27.00 -14.99
CA TYR A 272 15.49 -26.52 -15.32
C TYR A 272 15.95 -25.28 -14.52
N CYS A 273 15.35 -24.95 -13.38
CA CYS A 273 15.66 -23.71 -12.68
C CYS A 273 17.07 -23.66 -12.06
N GLU A 274 17.84 -22.61 -12.36
CA GLU A 274 19.13 -22.32 -11.73
C GLU A 274 19.08 -21.00 -10.91
N PRO A 275 19.90 -20.84 -9.86
CA PRO A 275 20.02 -19.58 -9.14
C PRO A 275 20.49 -18.43 -10.05
N ILE A 276 19.87 -17.25 -9.92
CA ILE A 276 20.27 -16.04 -10.65
C ILE A 276 21.60 -15.51 -10.09
N THR A 277 22.58 -15.23 -10.96
CA THR A 277 23.83 -14.56 -10.59
C THR A 277 23.60 -13.06 -10.35
N LYS A 278 24.37 -12.42 -9.46
CA LYS A 278 24.12 -11.02 -9.05
C LYS A 278 24.08 -10.02 -10.22
N ASP A 279 24.88 -10.25 -11.26
CA ASP A 279 24.94 -9.46 -12.49
C ASP A 279 23.66 -9.54 -13.34
N LYS A 280 22.90 -10.64 -13.19
CA LYS A 280 21.63 -10.90 -13.89
C LYS A 280 20.39 -10.53 -13.07
N MET A 281 20.55 -10.03 -11.85
CA MET A 281 19.42 -9.54 -11.06
C MET A 281 18.94 -8.20 -11.62
N LEU A 282 17.61 -8.06 -11.82
CA LEU A 282 16.99 -6.77 -12.19
C LEU A 282 17.32 -5.66 -11.21
N THR A 283 17.37 -6.00 -9.93
CA THR A 283 17.62 -5.07 -8.83
C THR A 283 19.10 -5.12 -8.50
N GLN A 284 19.91 -4.29 -9.17
CA GLN A 284 21.32 -4.10 -8.82
C GLN A 284 21.41 -3.08 -7.67
N GLY A 285 21.92 -3.49 -6.51
CA GLY A 285 22.15 -2.58 -5.38
C GLY A 285 22.19 -3.26 -4.03
N ASP A 286 22.61 -2.52 -3.00
CA ASP A 286 22.56 -2.96 -1.59
C ASP A 286 21.12 -2.86 -1.09
N VAL A 287 20.27 -3.79 -1.57
CA VAL A 287 18.80 -3.83 -1.35
C VAL A 287 18.41 -4.09 0.11
N ASN A 288 19.40 -4.15 1.01
CA ASN A 288 19.31 -4.51 2.41
C ASN A 288 19.58 -3.35 3.39
N HIS A 289 19.90 -2.14 2.93
CA HIS A 289 19.80 -0.97 3.83
C HIS A 289 18.33 -0.79 4.25
N PRO A 290 18.04 -0.37 5.50
CA PRO A 290 16.89 -0.84 6.27
C PRO A 290 15.57 -0.18 5.84
N ARG A 291 15.09 -0.49 4.63
CA ARG A 291 13.64 -0.53 4.35
C ARG A 291 12.95 -1.69 5.07
N ASN A 292 13.72 -2.52 5.77
CA ASN A 292 13.27 -3.50 6.77
C ASN A 292 12.45 -2.87 7.93
N LEU A 293 12.29 -1.54 7.98
CA LEU A 293 11.34 -0.86 8.89
C LEU A 293 9.87 -1.29 8.70
N LEU A 294 9.54 -2.02 7.63
CA LEU A 294 8.18 -2.49 7.34
C LEU A 294 7.92 -3.96 7.66
N ASP A 295 8.92 -4.73 8.13
CA ASP A 295 8.73 -6.15 8.35
C ASP A 295 8.55 -6.47 9.84
N SER A 296 7.30 -6.71 10.23
CA SER A 296 7.05 -7.59 11.37
C SER A 296 5.81 -8.43 11.11
N ASP A 297 5.89 -9.71 11.45
CA ASP A 297 4.81 -10.72 11.44
C ASP A 297 3.57 -10.35 12.28
N TRP A 298 3.55 -9.15 12.87
CA TRP A 298 2.44 -8.57 13.63
C TRP A 298 1.10 -8.59 12.88
N GLN A 299 1.12 -8.37 11.56
CA GLN A 299 -0.08 -8.26 10.72
C GLN A 299 -1.01 -9.47 10.84
N LYS A 300 -0.47 -10.70 10.93
CA LYS A 300 -1.29 -11.92 10.83
C LYS A 300 -2.10 -12.19 12.10
N THR A 301 -1.60 -11.80 13.27
CA THR A 301 -2.30 -12.03 14.56
C THR A 301 -3.21 -10.86 14.92
N TRP A 302 -2.82 -9.64 14.55
CA TRP A 302 -3.52 -8.39 14.85
C TRP A 302 -4.85 -8.23 14.11
N SER A 303 -4.85 -8.40 12.78
CA SER A 303 -6.07 -8.21 11.97
C SER A 303 -7.16 -9.21 12.35
N ALA A 304 -6.80 -10.46 12.61
CA ALA A 304 -7.78 -11.49 12.95
C ALA A 304 -8.46 -11.27 14.31
N SER A 305 -7.77 -10.68 15.31
CA SER A 305 -8.38 -10.42 16.63
C SER A 305 -9.39 -9.26 16.54
N LEU A 306 -9.00 -8.13 15.94
CA LEU A 306 -9.83 -6.94 15.73
C LEU A 306 -11.04 -7.21 14.80
N ILE A 307 -10.86 -7.98 13.73
CA ILE A 307 -11.94 -8.36 12.81
C ILE A 307 -12.96 -9.26 13.52
N ARG A 308 -12.53 -10.14 14.42
CA ARG A 308 -13.40 -11.05 15.18
C ARG A 308 -14.05 -10.39 16.40
N SER A 309 -13.63 -9.19 16.79
CA SER A 309 -14.21 -8.44 17.90
C SER A 309 -15.60 -7.91 17.54
N GLY A 310 -16.65 -8.40 18.22
CA GLY A 310 -18.04 -8.01 17.98
C GLY A 310 -18.48 -6.66 18.59
N SER A 311 -17.63 -5.94 19.32
CA SER A 311 -17.98 -4.64 19.94
C SER A 311 -16.82 -3.64 19.99
N ASN A 312 -17.13 -2.33 19.96
CA ASN A 312 -16.14 -1.26 20.06
C ASN A 312 -15.31 -1.33 21.35
N LYS A 313 -15.92 -1.73 22.47
CA LYS A 313 -15.23 -1.95 23.74
C LYS A 313 -14.14 -3.03 23.63
N CYS A 314 -14.42 -4.13 22.94
CA CYS A 314 -13.44 -5.19 22.72
C CYS A 314 -12.30 -4.72 21.80
N LYS A 315 -12.63 -3.99 20.73
CA LYS A 315 -11.65 -3.38 19.83
C LYS A 315 -10.74 -2.40 20.57
N LEU A 316 -11.30 -1.52 21.41
CA LEU A 316 -10.55 -0.56 22.21
C LEU A 316 -9.58 -1.26 23.16
N GLN A 317 -10.00 -2.35 23.82
CA GLN A 317 -9.11 -3.13 24.68
C GLN A 317 -7.94 -3.74 23.90
N HIS A 318 -8.18 -4.21 22.67
CA HIS A 318 -7.11 -4.71 21.80
C HIS A 318 -6.15 -3.58 21.41
N VAL A 319 -6.67 -2.44 20.95
CA VAL A 319 -5.88 -1.23 20.66
C VAL A 319 -5.02 -0.84 21.86
N LYS A 320 -5.58 -0.78 23.08
CA LYS A 320 -4.84 -0.48 24.32
C LYS A 320 -3.67 -1.44 24.56
N ASN A 321 -3.93 -2.74 24.44
CA ASN A 321 -2.89 -3.76 24.63
C ASN A 321 -1.77 -3.60 23.60
N TYR A 322 -2.13 -3.31 22.35
CA TYR A 322 -1.18 -3.14 21.26
C TYR A 322 -0.37 -1.85 21.37
N LEU A 323 -0.99 -0.75 21.83
CA LEU A 323 -0.26 0.48 22.17
C LEU A 323 0.76 0.23 23.29
N ALA A 324 0.39 -0.50 24.35
CA ALA A 324 1.30 -0.85 25.43
C ALA A 324 2.49 -1.69 24.93
N MET A 325 2.24 -2.65 24.03
CA MET A 325 3.31 -3.45 23.41
C MET A 325 4.24 -2.60 22.54
N PHE A 326 3.67 -1.68 21.74
CA PHE A 326 4.46 -0.78 20.89
C PHE A 326 5.34 0.16 21.73
N ILE A 327 4.80 0.74 22.81
CA ILE A 327 5.58 1.58 23.74
C ILE A 327 6.73 0.77 24.37
N SER A 328 6.47 -0.46 24.81
CA SER A 328 7.51 -1.33 25.37
C SER A 328 8.57 -1.77 24.35
N GLU A 329 8.24 -1.84 23.05
CA GLU A 329 9.21 -2.03 21.97
C GLU A 329 10.12 -0.79 21.84
N LEU A 330 9.53 0.41 21.78
CA LEU A 330 10.29 1.67 21.71
C LEU A 330 11.20 1.88 22.92
N GLU A 331 10.73 1.58 24.13
CA GLU A 331 11.53 1.70 25.35
C GLU A 331 12.74 0.76 25.33
N ARG A 332 12.60 -0.45 24.79
CA ARG A 332 13.71 -1.41 24.67
C ARG A 332 14.77 -0.93 23.68
N GLU A 333 14.36 -0.34 22.56
CA GLU A 333 15.29 0.23 21.58
C GLU A 333 16.11 1.40 22.16
N LEU A 334 15.55 2.14 23.13
CA LEU A 334 16.21 3.27 23.78
C LEU A 334 17.21 2.87 24.87
N VAL A 335 16.98 1.77 25.59
CA VAL A 335 17.89 1.28 26.66
C VAL A 335 19.26 0.88 26.11
N ASP A 336 19.34 0.57 24.81
CA ASP A 336 20.59 0.22 24.12
C ASP A 336 21.39 1.46 23.63
N SER A 337 20.90 2.69 23.85
CA SER A 337 21.56 3.95 23.45
C SER A 337 22.12 4.71 24.67
N GLU A 338 23.41 5.09 24.65
CA GLU A 338 24.11 5.76 25.76
C GLU A 338 23.84 7.30 25.87
N GLU A 339 22.79 7.83 25.23
CA GLU A 339 22.52 9.28 25.16
C GLU A 339 21.59 9.82 26.27
N ASP A 340 21.68 11.14 26.54
CA ASP A 340 20.97 11.84 27.63
C ASP A 340 19.45 11.58 27.60
N PRO A 341 18.84 11.05 28.68
CA PRO A 341 17.48 10.52 28.68
C PRO A 341 16.34 11.55 28.53
N SER A 342 16.64 12.85 28.38
CA SER A 342 15.62 13.91 28.47
C SER A 342 15.14 14.49 27.13
N VAL A 343 16.02 14.65 26.12
CA VAL A 343 15.68 15.25 24.82
C VAL A 343 16.55 14.65 23.71
N PHE A 344 15.91 14.07 22.69
CA PHE A 344 16.59 13.62 21.47
C PHE A 344 16.49 14.72 20.41
N ASP A 345 17.63 15.06 19.79
CA ASP A 345 17.66 15.87 18.57
C ASP A 345 18.35 15.19 17.40
N VAL A 346 17.65 15.10 16.27
CA VAL A 346 18.22 14.66 14.99
C VAL A 346 18.35 15.88 14.11
N SER A 347 19.57 16.22 13.73
CA SER A 347 19.86 17.31 12.81
C SER A 347 20.28 16.76 11.45
N CYS A 348 19.66 17.27 10.38
CA CYS A 348 20.00 16.98 9.00
C CYS A 348 20.24 18.30 8.26
N ASP A 349 21.18 18.33 7.33
CA ASP A 349 21.31 19.48 6.42
C ASP A 349 20.13 19.52 5.46
N SER A 350 19.62 20.72 5.18
CA SER A 350 18.54 20.87 4.21
C SER A 350 19.05 20.60 2.78
N PRO A 351 18.24 19.95 1.92
CA PRO A 351 18.64 19.66 0.56
C PRO A 351 18.73 20.95 -0.27
N GLU A 352 19.53 20.91 -1.33
CA GLU A 352 19.56 21.99 -2.32
C GLU A 352 18.37 21.84 -3.28
N LEU A 353 17.75 22.97 -3.68
CA LEU A 353 16.58 22.96 -4.55
C LEU A 353 16.84 22.25 -5.90
N ASP A 354 18.01 22.49 -6.50
CA ASP A 354 18.42 21.88 -7.77
C ASP A 354 18.68 20.37 -7.67
N SER A 355 18.79 19.85 -6.45
CA SER A 355 18.98 18.42 -6.20
C SER A 355 17.68 17.63 -6.23
N LEU A 356 16.53 18.31 -6.23
CA LEU A 356 15.18 17.75 -6.20
C LEU A 356 14.54 17.83 -7.59
N GLU A 357 13.96 16.72 -8.04
CA GLU A 357 13.22 16.66 -9.29
C GLU A 357 11.74 16.97 -9.02
N LEU A 358 11.23 18.08 -9.58
CA LEU A 358 9.82 18.45 -9.51
C LEU A 358 8.98 17.57 -10.43
N GLN A 359 7.94 16.94 -9.89
CA GLN A 359 7.01 16.12 -10.65
C GLN A 359 5.60 16.29 -10.10
N LEU A 360 4.77 17.07 -10.79
CA LEU A 360 3.37 17.23 -10.45
C LEU A 360 2.58 15.98 -10.88
N ARG A 361 1.85 15.39 -9.94
CA ARG A 361 0.96 14.26 -10.21
C ARG A 361 -0.40 14.51 -9.60
N LYS A 362 -1.45 14.28 -10.39
CA LYS A 362 -2.84 14.29 -9.92
C LYS A 362 -3.38 12.87 -9.85
N GLY A 363 -4.37 12.67 -9.00
CA GLY A 363 -5.03 11.40 -8.77
C GLY A 363 -6.39 11.58 -8.11
N LYS A 364 -6.94 10.48 -7.60
CA LYS A 364 -8.19 10.48 -6.86
C LYS A 364 -8.00 11.19 -5.52
N SER A 365 -8.82 12.18 -5.23
CA SER A 365 -8.80 12.83 -3.93
C SER A 365 -9.20 11.86 -2.82
N PHE A 366 -8.55 11.97 -1.66
CA PHE A 366 -8.89 11.25 -0.44
C PHE A 366 -8.71 12.18 0.75
N GLU A 367 -9.60 12.13 1.74
CA GLU A 367 -9.49 12.94 2.95
C GLU A 367 -8.65 12.23 4.03
N PHE A 368 -8.82 10.92 4.16
CA PHE A 368 -8.18 10.10 5.19
C PHE A 368 -7.03 9.30 4.62
N VAL A 369 -5.88 9.40 5.27
CA VAL A 369 -4.68 8.60 5.06
C VAL A 369 -4.93 7.23 5.70
N GLU A 370 -4.93 6.21 4.87
CA GLU A 370 -5.14 4.81 5.20
C GLU A 370 -3.81 4.03 5.24
N SER A 371 -2.81 4.51 4.51
CA SER A 371 -1.46 3.97 4.46
C SER A 371 -0.42 5.07 4.29
N SER A 372 0.82 4.82 4.72
CA SER A 372 1.92 5.79 4.52
C SER A 372 3.27 5.09 4.49
N LYS A 373 4.15 5.53 3.57
CA LYS A 373 5.57 5.17 3.57
C LYS A 373 6.43 6.07 4.48
N PHE A 374 5.82 7.09 5.07
CA PHE A 374 6.48 8.12 5.88
C PHE A 374 6.23 7.94 7.38
N CYS A 375 5.62 6.83 7.80
CA CYS A 375 5.31 6.52 9.19
C CYS A 375 5.36 5.01 9.43
N SER A 376 5.60 4.60 10.68
CA SER A 376 5.48 3.19 11.06
C SER A 376 4.06 2.69 10.84
N GLU A 377 3.93 1.65 10.03
CA GLU A 377 2.65 1.01 9.74
C GLU A 377 1.91 0.60 11.01
N LYS A 378 2.64 0.07 12.02
CA LYS A 378 2.06 -0.38 13.29
C LYS A 378 1.29 0.75 13.97
N ILE A 379 1.94 1.92 14.12
CA ILE A 379 1.33 3.03 14.85
C ILE A 379 0.29 3.77 14.01
N LEU A 380 0.48 3.87 12.69
CA LEU A 380 -0.52 4.48 11.82
C LEU A 380 -1.82 3.67 11.85
N ARG A 381 -1.75 2.33 11.76
CA ARG A 381 -2.93 1.47 11.88
C ARG A 381 -3.63 1.65 13.24
N LEU A 382 -2.89 1.70 14.35
CA LEU A 382 -3.45 1.97 15.68
C LEU A 382 -4.12 3.34 15.74
N PHE A 383 -3.51 4.36 15.15
CA PHE A 383 -4.07 5.70 15.07
C PHE A 383 -5.38 5.71 14.26
N CYS A 384 -5.40 5.08 13.08
CA CYS A 384 -6.59 4.95 12.25
C CYS A 384 -7.73 4.20 12.98
N GLU A 385 -7.44 3.06 13.61
CA GLU A 385 -8.44 2.29 14.36
C GLU A 385 -8.98 3.05 15.58
N THR A 386 -8.10 3.69 16.35
CA THR A 386 -8.53 4.49 17.51
C THR A 386 -9.42 5.64 17.07
N HIS A 387 -9.04 6.34 16.00
CA HIS A 387 -9.85 7.41 15.40
C HIS A 387 -11.20 6.91 14.87
N ARG A 388 -11.27 5.71 14.26
CA ARG A 388 -12.53 5.09 13.81
C ARG A 388 -13.46 4.75 14.98
N ILE A 389 -12.91 4.17 16.06
CA ILE A 389 -13.68 3.86 17.27
C ILE A 389 -14.22 5.17 17.87
N TYR A 390 -13.36 6.20 17.96
CA TYR A 390 -13.71 7.52 18.46
C TYR A 390 -14.83 8.20 17.65
N ARG A 391 -14.84 8.02 16.32
CA ARG A 391 -15.88 8.60 15.43
C ARG A 391 -17.13 7.73 15.26
N SER A 392 -17.16 6.51 15.78
CA SER A 392 -18.29 5.60 15.60
C SER A 392 -19.57 6.19 16.23
N PRO A 393 -20.69 6.34 15.49
CA PRO A 393 -21.92 6.99 15.97
C PRO A 393 -22.71 6.20 17.03
N ASN A 394 -22.15 5.11 17.54
CA ASN A 394 -22.74 4.29 18.60
C ASN A 394 -22.08 4.63 19.94
N ASP A 395 -22.46 5.78 20.46
CA ASP A 395 -22.87 6.06 21.84
C ASP A 395 -23.33 7.52 21.85
N ASN A 396 -24.29 7.88 22.70
CA ASN A 396 -25.11 9.13 22.69
C ASN A 396 -24.31 10.44 22.92
N ILE A 397 -23.23 10.64 22.21
CA ILE A 397 -22.21 11.62 22.51
C ILE A 397 -22.01 12.48 21.27
N LYS A 398 -22.23 13.79 21.46
CA LYS A 398 -22.15 14.83 20.43
C LYS A 398 -20.74 14.87 19.79
N GLY A 399 -20.51 14.07 18.76
CA GLY A 399 -19.20 13.85 18.13
C GLY A 399 -18.51 15.08 17.52
N ASN A 400 -19.17 16.24 17.42
CA ASN A 400 -18.57 17.46 16.85
C ASN A 400 -18.11 18.49 17.88
N SER A 401 -18.56 18.46 19.15
CA SER A 401 -18.12 19.42 20.18
C SER A 401 -16.95 18.91 21.03
N ILE A 402 -16.51 17.67 20.80
CA ILE A 402 -15.57 16.94 21.67
C ILE A 402 -14.21 16.74 21.00
N LEU A 403 -14.16 16.74 19.66
CA LEU A 403 -12.91 16.73 18.89
C LEU A 403 -11.99 17.91 19.26
N SER A 404 -12.56 19.01 19.77
CA SER A 404 -11.82 20.19 20.24
C SER A 404 -11.12 20.03 21.60
N GLU A 405 -11.39 18.94 22.35
CA GLU A 405 -10.80 18.73 23.69
C GLU A 405 -9.51 17.90 23.68
N ILE A 406 -9.23 17.16 22.60
CA ILE A 406 -7.93 16.48 22.41
C ILE A 406 -6.92 17.52 21.92
N ALA A 407 -6.37 18.28 22.86
CA ALA A 407 -5.32 19.26 22.60
C ALA A 407 -3.94 18.61 22.71
N ILE A 408 -3.02 19.02 21.84
CA ILE A 408 -1.62 18.64 21.97
C ILE A 408 -1.03 19.29 23.22
N ASN A 409 -0.30 18.47 23.99
CA ASN A 409 0.50 18.94 25.09
C ASN A 409 1.70 19.76 24.57
N ASN A 410 1.53 21.07 24.50
CA ASN A 410 2.54 22.05 24.06
C ASN A 410 3.60 22.37 25.14
N SER A 411 3.65 21.65 26.26
CA SER A 411 4.68 21.90 27.29
C SER A 411 6.10 21.72 26.73
N PHE A 412 6.30 20.74 25.85
CA PHE A 412 7.58 20.51 25.18
C PHE A 412 7.93 21.58 24.14
N LEU A 413 6.93 22.15 23.44
CA LEU A 413 7.14 23.25 22.51
C LEU A 413 7.84 24.44 23.18
N LYS A 414 7.44 24.81 24.40
CA LYS A 414 8.07 25.90 25.15
C LYS A 414 9.56 25.65 25.42
N VAL A 415 9.96 24.40 25.63
CA VAL A 415 11.37 24.03 25.81
C VAL A 415 12.16 24.30 24.53
N VAL A 416 11.58 23.99 23.37
CA VAL A 416 12.20 24.23 22.06
C VAL A 416 12.19 25.71 21.70
N GLU A 417 11.12 26.45 21.98
CA GLU A 417 11.05 27.92 21.80
C GLU A 417 12.16 28.65 22.58
N ASN A 418 12.47 28.19 23.80
CA ASN A 418 13.58 28.75 24.58
C ASN A 418 14.95 28.52 23.92
N LYS A 419 15.13 27.44 23.14
CA LYS A 419 16.35 27.20 22.37
C LYS A 419 16.42 28.05 21.10
N TYR A 420 15.27 28.44 20.55
CA TYR A 420 15.16 29.24 19.33
C TYR A 420 14.33 30.51 19.57
N PRO A 421 14.86 31.51 20.29
CA PRO A 421 14.11 32.73 20.61
C PRO A 421 13.75 33.53 19.35
N GLY A 422 12.53 34.06 19.30
CA GLY A 422 12.04 34.85 18.17
C GLY A 422 11.56 34.04 16.96
N SER A 423 11.56 32.71 17.07
CA SER A 423 11.09 31.84 16.00
C SER A 423 9.58 31.90 15.81
N LYS A 424 9.13 31.58 14.61
CA LYS A 424 7.71 31.49 14.30
C LYS A 424 7.20 30.08 14.50
N VAL A 425 6.10 29.93 15.23
CA VAL A 425 5.42 28.66 15.41
C VAL A 425 4.35 28.49 14.34
N VAL A 426 4.36 27.34 13.68
CA VAL A 426 3.33 26.89 12.76
C VAL A 426 2.75 25.61 13.36
N GLN A 427 1.46 25.68 13.70
CA GLN A 427 0.74 24.58 14.30
C GLN A 427 -0.34 24.09 13.34
N GLY A 428 -0.51 22.77 13.22
CA GLY A 428 -1.63 22.19 12.47
C GLY A 428 -3.00 22.38 13.14
N CYS A 429 -4.04 21.93 12.44
CA CYS A 429 -5.42 22.18 12.84
C CYS A 429 -5.92 21.15 13.87
N SER A 430 -5.97 21.55 15.14
CA SER A 430 -6.41 20.71 16.27
C SER A 430 -7.92 20.43 16.34
N SER A 431 -8.75 21.13 15.55
CA SER A 431 -10.22 21.05 15.67
C SER A 431 -10.83 19.70 15.26
N ASN A 432 -10.07 18.86 14.55
CA ASN A 432 -10.50 17.53 14.13
C ASN A 432 -9.27 16.63 13.91
N PRO A 433 -8.72 16.05 14.99
CA PRO A 433 -7.50 15.24 14.95
C PRO A 433 -7.77 13.91 14.26
N GLY A 434 -7.03 13.63 13.20
CA GLY A 434 -7.14 12.38 12.43
C GLY A 434 -6.08 12.31 11.34
N PRO A 435 -5.81 11.12 10.79
CA PRO A 435 -4.83 10.92 9.73
C PRO A 435 -5.33 11.54 8.42
N LYS A 436 -5.16 12.86 8.24
CA LYS A 436 -5.68 13.60 7.10
C LYS A 436 -4.63 13.87 6.03
N SER A 437 -5.10 14.03 4.80
CA SER A 437 -4.29 14.39 3.63
C SER A 437 -4.18 15.90 3.39
N ASP A 438 -4.73 16.75 4.27
CA ASP A 438 -4.75 18.19 4.07
C ASP A 438 -3.35 18.81 4.14
N CYS A 439 -3.15 19.86 3.35
CA CYS A 439 -1.86 20.55 3.22
C CYS A 439 -1.94 22.02 3.64
N THR A 440 -3.09 22.49 4.13
CA THR A 440 -3.41 23.91 4.36
C THR A 440 -2.33 24.62 5.19
N THR A 441 -1.82 23.96 6.22
CA THR A 441 -0.77 24.51 7.08
C THR A 441 0.55 24.71 6.32
N LEU A 442 0.96 23.75 5.50
CA LEU A 442 2.17 23.86 4.68
C LEU A 442 1.99 24.87 3.54
N GLU A 443 0.80 24.93 2.94
CA GLU A 443 0.47 25.95 1.93
C GLU A 443 0.55 27.36 2.53
N THR A 444 0.15 27.54 3.79
CA THR A 444 0.30 28.82 4.50
C THR A 444 1.78 29.21 4.64
N VAL A 445 2.66 28.26 4.94
CA VAL A 445 4.11 28.51 5.00
C VAL A 445 4.66 28.88 3.62
N ILE A 446 4.17 28.24 2.55
CA ILE A 446 4.55 28.59 1.17
C ILE A 446 4.14 30.03 0.84
N VAL A 447 2.93 30.45 1.24
CA VAL A 447 2.49 31.85 1.08
C VAL A 447 3.37 32.82 1.88
N TRP A 448 3.80 32.46 3.09
CA TRP A 448 4.72 33.30 3.87
C TRP A 448 6.09 33.48 3.20
N LEU A 449 6.57 32.46 2.48
CA LEU A 449 7.79 32.55 1.68
C LEU A 449 7.60 33.44 0.45
N GLU A 450 6.39 33.49 -0.12
CA GLU A 450 6.07 34.33 -1.27
C GLU A 450 6.00 35.82 -0.90
N GLU A 451 5.31 36.14 0.18
CA GLU A 451 5.09 37.53 0.59
C GLU A 451 6.39 38.22 1.03
N GLY A 452 7.41 37.48 1.47
CA GLY A 452 8.71 38.00 1.92
C GLY A 452 8.66 38.95 3.14
N ILE A 453 7.46 39.30 3.60
CA ILE A 453 7.18 40.22 4.71
C ILE A 453 7.21 39.49 6.05
N GLN A 454 6.89 38.19 6.03
CA GLN A 454 6.76 37.40 7.23
C GLN A 454 8.10 36.83 7.72
N LEU A 455 8.97 36.35 6.83
CA LEU A 455 10.22 35.68 7.22
C LEU A 455 11.44 36.47 6.76
N LYS A 456 12.44 36.61 7.63
CA LYS A 456 13.73 37.26 7.36
C LYS A 456 14.85 36.23 7.32
N GLU A 457 15.96 36.61 6.69
CA GLU A 457 17.18 35.78 6.70
C GLU A 457 17.61 35.47 8.14
N GLY A 458 17.89 34.20 8.42
CA GLY A 458 18.22 33.70 9.74
C GLY A 458 17.03 33.32 10.62
N ASP A 459 15.78 33.60 10.22
CA ASP A 459 14.60 33.19 10.98
C ASP A 459 14.48 31.67 11.05
N ASN A 460 13.99 31.16 12.18
CA ASN A 460 13.66 29.75 12.36
C ASN A 460 12.14 29.54 12.37
N LEU A 461 11.71 28.37 11.89
CA LEU A 461 10.31 27.96 11.88
C LEU A 461 10.13 26.70 12.72
N LEU A 462 9.23 26.74 13.70
CA LEU A 462 8.88 25.59 14.55
C LEU A 462 7.58 25.01 14.05
N LEU A 463 7.63 23.81 13.48
CA LEU A 463 6.50 23.05 12.98
C LEU A 463 6.07 22.03 14.04
N VAL A 464 4.82 22.14 14.49
CA VAL A 464 4.21 21.23 15.47
C VAL A 464 2.85 20.79 14.95
N ASP A 465 2.47 19.56 15.23
CA ASP A 465 1.14 19.05 14.87
C ASP A 465 0.84 19.04 13.37
N ILE A 466 1.85 18.76 12.54
CA ILE A 466 1.64 18.70 11.09
C ILE A 466 1.84 17.26 10.68
N LEU A 467 0.77 16.53 10.37
CA LEU A 467 0.90 15.17 9.86
C LEU A 467 1.55 15.20 8.46
N LEU A 468 2.70 14.55 8.32
CA LEU A 468 3.47 14.48 7.07
C LEU A 468 3.35 13.09 6.47
N LEU A 469 2.12 12.58 6.41
CA LEU A 469 1.84 11.18 6.11
C LEU A 469 1.69 10.89 4.61
N THR A 470 1.60 11.92 3.76
CA THR A 470 1.44 11.77 2.30
C THR A 470 2.66 12.26 1.53
N ARG A 471 2.85 11.74 0.31
CA ARG A 471 3.85 12.21 -0.66
C ARG A 471 3.74 13.71 -0.90
N LEU A 472 2.52 14.25 -0.90
CA LEU A 472 2.28 15.68 -1.07
C LEU A 472 2.76 16.49 0.13
N GLN A 473 2.32 16.14 1.35
CA GLN A 473 2.72 16.82 2.58
C GLN A 473 4.24 16.78 2.77
N TYR A 474 4.83 15.59 2.59
CA TYR A 474 6.27 15.39 2.66
C TYR A 474 7.02 16.17 1.57
N GLY A 475 6.50 16.17 0.34
CA GLY A 475 7.07 16.91 -0.78
C GLY A 475 7.07 18.43 -0.57
N PHE A 476 5.98 18.98 0.00
CA PHE A 476 5.95 20.40 0.38
C PHE A 476 6.96 20.72 1.46
N LEU A 477 7.05 19.89 2.52
CA LEU A 477 8.03 20.11 3.57
C LEU A 477 9.46 20.10 3.03
N LEU A 478 9.82 19.11 2.19
CA LEU A 478 11.14 19.05 1.58
C LEU A 478 11.43 20.31 0.75
N LEU A 479 10.50 20.73 -0.09
CA LEU A 479 10.65 21.97 -0.87
C LEU A 479 10.83 23.20 0.01
N ILE A 480 9.99 23.39 1.02
CA ILE A 480 10.12 24.48 1.99
C ILE A 480 11.49 24.42 2.66
N SER A 481 11.95 23.24 3.06
CA SER A 481 13.21 23.06 3.77
C SER A 481 14.43 23.50 2.96
N THR A 482 14.39 23.47 1.61
CA THR A 482 15.49 23.96 0.75
C THR A 482 15.79 25.45 0.95
N ALA A 483 14.82 26.23 1.46
CA ALA A 483 15.01 27.63 1.81
C ALA A 483 15.72 27.84 3.15
N PHE A 484 15.88 26.79 3.96
CA PHE A 484 16.49 26.81 5.30
C PHE A 484 17.83 26.07 5.29
N LYS A 485 18.64 26.26 6.34
CA LYS A 485 19.96 25.62 6.43
C LYS A 485 19.85 24.16 6.84
N ARG A 486 19.03 23.88 7.86
CA ARG A 486 18.94 22.58 8.51
C ARG A 486 17.50 22.23 8.90
N ILE A 487 17.26 20.92 9.04
CA ILE A 487 16.06 20.33 9.62
C ILE A 487 16.46 19.69 10.94
N VAL A 488 15.84 20.09 12.05
CA VAL A 488 16.12 19.54 13.38
C VAL A 488 14.84 19.00 14.01
N LEU A 489 14.81 17.71 14.34
CA LEU A 489 13.70 17.10 15.08
C LEU A 489 14.00 17.11 16.57
N TYR A 490 13.17 17.75 17.37
CA TYR A 490 13.17 17.60 18.83
C TYR A 490 12.04 16.69 19.28
N SER A 491 12.34 15.78 20.21
CA SER A 491 11.34 14.90 20.78
C SER A 491 11.71 14.41 22.20
N GLN A 492 10.69 14.06 22.98
CA GLN A 492 10.89 13.42 24.29
C GLN A 492 11.13 11.91 24.14
N HIS A 493 11.86 11.33 25.09
CA HIS A 493 12.11 9.88 25.18
C HIS A 493 11.02 9.12 25.92
N LYS A 494 10.52 9.69 27.02
CA LYS A 494 9.55 9.02 27.88
C LYS A 494 8.15 9.15 27.28
N VAL A 495 7.48 8.03 27.06
CA VAL A 495 6.08 7.98 26.64
C VAL A 495 5.33 7.04 27.57
N SER A 496 4.33 7.56 28.28
CA SER A 496 3.47 6.74 29.16
C SER A 496 2.09 6.58 28.55
N LEU A 497 1.54 5.37 28.66
CA LEU A 497 0.14 5.12 28.31
C LEU A 497 -0.81 5.66 29.39
N GLU A 498 -0.40 5.63 30.66
CA GLU A 498 -1.23 5.96 31.82
C GLU A 498 -1.21 7.46 32.16
N ASP A 499 -0.09 8.13 31.91
CA ASP A 499 0.07 9.57 32.17
C ASP A 499 0.10 10.34 30.85
N SER A 500 -1.04 10.93 30.48
CA SER A 500 -1.16 11.71 29.24
C SER A 500 -0.29 12.98 29.24
N SER A 501 0.16 13.43 30.42
CA SER A 501 1.06 14.59 30.54
C SER A 501 2.51 14.28 30.11
N ASP A 502 2.89 13.00 30.10
CA ASP A 502 4.20 12.51 29.66
C ASP A 502 4.28 12.34 28.13
N SER A 503 3.16 12.38 27.40
CA SER A 503 3.15 12.29 25.93
C SER A 503 3.06 13.69 25.33
N CYS A 504 4.18 14.23 24.83
CA CYS A 504 4.20 15.50 24.08
C CYS A 504 4.42 15.27 22.59
N ALA A 505 3.85 16.14 21.76
CA ALA A 505 4.13 16.12 20.33
C ALA A 505 5.58 16.51 20.04
N PRO A 506 6.25 15.86 19.06
CA PRO A 506 7.56 16.29 18.61
C PRO A 506 7.48 17.65 17.91
N VAL A 507 8.61 18.36 17.90
CA VAL A 507 8.77 19.66 17.24
C VAL A 507 9.80 19.54 16.14
N LEU A 508 9.42 19.88 14.91
CA LEU A 508 10.35 19.95 13.79
C LEU A 508 10.77 21.41 13.60
N VAL A 509 12.07 21.68 13.52
CA VAL A 509 12.63 23.02 13.35
C VAL A 509 13.24 23.13 11.98
N LEU A 510 12.80 24.10 11.19
CA LEU A 510 13.53 24.56 10.01
C LEU A 510 14.42 25.71 10.44
N GLU A 511 15.71 25.44 10.51
CA GLU A 511 16.69 26.33 11.13
C GLU A 511 17.30 27.28 10.10
N GLY A 512 17.24 28.57 10.40
CA GLY A 512 17.92 29.66 9.70
C GLY A 512 17.57 29.76 8.21
N LEU A 513 16.53 30.54 7.87
CA LEU A 513 16.22 30.89 6.49
C LEU A 513 17.48 31.41 5.78
N ARG A 514 17.87 30.77 4.67
CA ARG A 514 19.11 31.08 3.93
C ARG A 514 19.10 32.48 3.36
N SER A 515 17.96 32.91 2.81
CA SER A 515 17.69 34.26 2.31
C SER A 515 16.21 34.35 1.91
N VAL A 516 15.68 35.56 1.81
CA VAL A 516 14.33 35.79 1.25
C VAL A 516 14.25 35.26 -0.19
N SER A 517 15.30 35.46 -0.99
CA SER A 517 15.39 34.96 -2.37
C SER A 517 15.35 33.42 -2.47
N ALA A 518 15.82 32.70 -1.45
CA ALA A 518 15.71 31.25 -1.41
C ALA A 518 14.25 30.81 -1.20
N GLY A 519 13.51 31.48 -0.32
CA GLY A 519 12.06 31.29 -0.17
C GLY A 519 11.30 31.56 -1.47
N GLU A 520 11.57 32.68 -2.13
CA GLU A 520 10.97 32.99 -3.43
C GLU A 520 11.33 31.96 -4.51
N ALA A 521 12.53 31.37 -4.46
CA ALA A 521 12.93 30.34 -5.41
C ALA A 521 12.07 29.08 -5.29
N VAL A 522 11.74 28.67 -4.06
CA VAL A 522 10.79 27.56 -3.79
C VAL A 522 9.42 27.85 -4.39
N VAL A 523 8.89 29.04 -4.15
CA VAL A 523 7.57 29.46 -4.65
C VAL A 523 7.57 29.52 -6.19
N ARG A 524 8.61 30.10 -6.80
CA ARG A 524 8.79 30.12 -8.26
C ARG A 524 8.87 28.71 -8.83
N ALA A 525 9.54 27.78 -8.16
CA ALA A 525 9.64 26.39 -8.58
C ALA A 525 8.28 25.70 -8.57
N LEU A 526 7.48 25.91 -7.51
CA LEU A 526 6.11 25.40 -7.40
C LEU A 526 5.18 25.97 -8.49
N HIS A 527 5.22 27.28 -8.74
CA HIS A 527 4.42 27.86 -9.82
C HIS A 527 4.84 27.35 -11.20
N ARG A 528 6.15 27.17 -11.44
CA ARG A 528 6.66 26.61 -12.69
C ARG A 528 6.21 25.16 -12.91
N CYS A 529 6.05 24.37 -11.85
CA CYS A 529 5.52 23.01 -11.96
C CYS A 529 3.99 22.96 -12.06
N GLY A 530 3.30 24.11 -12.03
CA GLY A 530 1.86 24.23 -12.20
C GLY A 530 1.06 24.07 -10.90
N TRP A 531 1.70 24.21 -9.74
CA TRP A 531 1.00 24.26 -8.46
C TRP A 531 0.31 25.62 -8.21
N SER A 532 -0.83 25.57 -7.54
CA SER A 532 -1.57 26.71 -7.02
C SER A 532 -2.12 26.40 -5.61
N PRO A 533 -2.30 27.41 -4.74
CA PRO A 533 -2.92 27.22 -3.42
C PRO A 533 -4.29 26.54 -3.50
N GLY A 534 -4.62 25.69 -2.52
CA GLY A 534 -5.90 24.96 -2.45
C GLY A 534 -6.00 23.73 -3.36
N ALA A 535 -4.92 23.36 -4.05
CA ALA A 535 -4.90 22.21 -4.97
C ALA A 535 -4.72 20.84 -4.29
N GLY A 536 -4.62 20.77 -2.96
CA GLY A 536 -4.22 19.58 -2.19
C GLY A 536 -5.07 18.31 -2.36
N ALA A 537 -4.54 17.19 -1.86
CA ALA A 537 -5.08 15.83 -2.02
C ALA A 537 -6.50 15.63 -1.45
N GLY A 538 -6.88 16.42 -0.43
CA GLY A 538 -8.22 16.44 0.16
C GLY A 538 -9.20 17.44 -0.47
N GLY A 539 -8.80 18.18 -1.52
CA GLY A 539 -9.62 19.20 -2.19
C GLY A 539 -10.08 18.81 -3.61
N GLU A 540 -10.72 19.75 -4.32
CA GLU A 540 -11.20 19.58 -5.71
C GLU A 540 -10.04 19.40 -6.74
N GLY A 541 -8.79 19.65 -6.34
CA GLY A 541 -7.62 19.65 -7.22
C GLY A 541 -6.96 18.30 -7.48
N GLY A 542 -7.17 17.31 -6.59
CA GLY A 542 -6.64 15.95 -6.72
C GLY A 542 -5.12 15.86 -6.80
N LEU A 543 -4.36 16.84 -6.29
CA LEU A 543 -2.90 16.81 -6.32
C LEU A 543 -2.37 15.75 -5.35
N MET A 544 -1.51 14.86 -5.82
CA MET A 544 -0.95 13.75 -5.03
C MET A 544 0.54 13.95 -4.70
N GLN A 545 1.25 14.73 -5.53
CA GLN A 545 2.71 14.80 -5.49
C GLN A 545 3.22 16.04 -6.24
N VAL A 546 4.29 16.66 -5.73
CA VAL A 546 5.00 17.79 -6.36
C VAL A 546 6.47 17.51 -6.64
N LEU A 547 7.06 16.49 -6.02
CA LEU A 547 8.43 16.02 -6.22
C LEU A 547 8.40 14.58 -6.70
N SER A 548 9.32 14.17 -7.58
CA SER A 548 9.44 12.77 -8.01
C SER A 548 9.64 11.83 -6.81
N PHE A 549 9.14 10.59 -6.88
CA PHE A 549 9.23 9.69 -5.74
C PHE A 549 10.69 9.37 -5.39
N ALA A 550 11.57 9.31 -6.39
CA ALA A 550 13.01 9.20 -6.19
C ALA A 550 13.58 10.35 -5.34
N SER A 551 13.10 11.58 -5.54
CA SER A 551 13.51 12.74 -4.73
C SER A 551 13.02 12.65 -3.28
N LEU A 552 11.81 12.12 -3.05
CA LEU A 552 11.25 11.95 -1.70
C LEU A 552 12.04 10.94 -0.85
N VAL A 553 12.72 9.97 -1.47
CA VAL A 553 13.48 8.93 -0.74
C VAL A 553 14.99 8.99 -0.97
N LYS A 554 15.47 10.09 -1.56
CA LYS A 554 16.88 10.28 -1.92
C LYS A 554 17.78 10.42 -0.70
N ASP A 555 17.33 11.19 0.28
CA ASP A 555 18.08 11.48 1.51
C ASP A 555 17.53 10.63 2.65
N TRP A 556 18.32 9.64 3.07
CA TRP A 556 17.92 8.69 4.10
C TRP A 556 17.84 9.33 5.49
N ASP A 557 18.70 10.29 5.79
CA ASP A 557 18.76 10.91 7.11
C ASP A 557 17.53 11.79 7.33
N ILE A 558 17.15 12.59 6.32
CA ILE A 558 15.93 13.38 6.34
C ILE A 558 14.68 12.49 6.39
N LEU A 559 14.66 11.41 5.59
CA LEU A 559 13.54 10.46 5.60
C LEU A 559 13.38 9.80 6.97
N HIS A 560 14.48 9.34 7.59
CA HIS A 560 14.46 8.73 8.91
C HIS A 560 14.04 9.71 10.01
N CYS A 561 14.55 10.95 9.95
CA CYS A 561 14.16 12.04 10.84
C CYS A 561 12.64 12.26 10.80
N LEU A 562 12.07 12.43 9.61
CA LEU A 562 10.65 12.70 9.44
C LEU A 562 9.76 11.48 9.69
N PHE A 563 10.25 10.27 9.42
CA PHE A 563 9.59 9.03 9.80
C PHE A 563 9.44 8.91 11.33
N SER A 564 10.49 9.27 12.07
CA SER A 564 10.47 9.33 13.53
C SER A 564 9.49 10.38 14.04
N TYR A 565 9.49 11.57 13.43
CA TYR A 565 8.51 12.62 13.72
C TYR A 565 7.07 12.11 13.58
N ASN A 566 6.71 11.57 12.41
CA ASN A 566 5.35 11.06 12.16
C ASN A 566 4.95 9.94 13.11
N THR A 567 5.88 9.01 13.39
CA THR A 567 5.67 7.90 14.33
C THR A 567 5.29 8.42 15.72
N LYS A 568 6.00 9.45 16.20
CA LYS A 568 5.73 10.08 17.51
C LYS A 568 4.42 10.89 17.52
N VAL A 569 4.09 11.60 16.44
CA VAL A 569 2.80 12.32 16.33
C VAL A 569 1.62 11.31 16.35
N CYS A 570 1.69 10.23 15.57
CA CYS A 570 0.66 9.19 15.56
C CYS A 570 0.53 8.50 16.92
N LEU A 571 1.65 8.24 17.61
CA LEU A 571 1.66 7.67 18.95
C LEU A 571 0.97 8.60 19.96
N HIS A 572 1.31 9.89 19.93
CA HIS A 572 0.71 10.90 20.80
C HIS A 572 -0.82 10.89 20.66
N TYR A 573 -1.33 11.00 19.43
CA TYR A 573 -2.78 10.99 19.19
C TYR A 573 -3.46 9.69 19.60
N SER A 574 -2.82 8.54 19.34
CA SER A 574 -3.37 7.25 19.73
C SER A 574 -3.52 7.13 21.25
N ILE A 575 -2.55 7.63 22.03
CA ILE A 575 -2.61 7.65 23.50
C ILE A 575 -3.72 8.59 23.98
N GLN A 576 -3.76 9.83 23.46
CA GLN A 576 -4.76 10.82 23.90
C GLN A 576 -6.19 10.34 23.61
N MET A 577 -6.46 9.82 22.41
CA MET A 577 -7.78 9.28 22.06
C MET A 577 -8.12 8.04 22.90
N ASN A 578 -7.17 7.14 23.12
CA ASN A 578 -7.38 5.94 23.94
C ASN A 578 -7.70 6.28 25.41
N ASN A 579 -7.05 7.29 25.98
CA ASN A 579 -7.30 7.74 27.35
C ASN A 579 -8.66 8.45 27.45
N TYR A 580 -9.01 9.26 26.45
CA TYR A 580 -10.33 9.88 26.36
C TYR A 580 -11.46 8.83 26.34
N LEU A 581 -11.30 7.76 25.56
CA LEU A 581 -12.30 6.68 25.44
C LEU A 581 -12.44 5.79 26.70
N GLN A 582 -11.59 5.95 27.71
CA GLN A 582 -11.67 5.20 28.97
C GLN A 582 -12.49 5.90 30.07
N TYR A 583 -12.91 7.16 29.87
CA TYR A 583 -13.70 7.88 30.86
C TYR A 583 -15.16 7.38 30.90
N PRO A 584 -15.68 6.91 32.06
CA PRO A 584 -16.99 6.24 32.15
C PRO A 584 -18.22 7.13 31.91
N GLU A 585 -18.09 8.46 31.90
CA GLU A 585 -19.22 9.36 31.68
C GLU A 585 -19.76 9.31 30.23
N LEU A 586 -19.14 8.48 29.40
CA LEU A 586 -19.35 8.37 27.96
C LEU A 586 -19.47 6.91 27.48
N SER A 587 -19.72 5.94 28.37
CA SER A 587 -19.97 4.53 28.04
C SER A 587 -21.37 4.06 28.39
#